data_AF-A0A520A0H6-F1
#
_entry.id   AF-A0A520A0H6-F1
#
_cell.length_a   1.000
_cell.length_b   1.000
_cell.length_c   1.000
_cell.angle_alpha   90.00
_cell.angle_beta   90.00
_cell.angle_gamma   90.00
#
_symmetry.space_group_name_H-M   'P 1'
#
loop_
_entity.id
_entity.type
_entity.pdbx_description
1 polymer ?
#
loop_
_entity_poly.entity_id
_entity_poly.type
_entity_poly.pdbx_seq_one_letter_code
_entity_poly.pdbx_strand_id
1 'polypeptide(L)'
;MAYQQVGNFKLNQQGGYVCRTEFVYLDGNGQLQQSSQTSNELLGQSYTTDPGELGVPDGSITWMKIWVMLGTDNQASQAFTYTKGNNATAEYTCSGTTLSNHLGLDGVNG
;
A
#
# COMPACT_ATOMS: atom_id res chain seq x y z
N MET A 1 20.22 3.32 -8.78
CA MET A 1 19.18 2.50 -9.42
C MET A 1 17.85 3.19 -9.19
N ALA A 2 17.03 3.37 -10.23
CA ALA A 2 15.72 4.00 -10.10
C ALA A 2 14.68 2.97 -9.67
N TYR A 3 13.75 3.34 -8.79
CA TYR A 3 12.61 2.49 -8.43
C TYR A 3 11.64 2.40 -9.62
N GLN A 4 10.93 1.28 -9.74
CA GLN A 4 9.84 1.15 -10.69
C GLN A 4 8.72 2.15 -10.36
N GLN A 5 8.12 2.75 -11.38
CA GLN A 5 7.08 3.76 -11.21
C GLN A 5 5.68 3.13 -11.25
N VAL A 6 4.80 3.57 -10.35
CA VAL A 6 3.38 3.17 -10.30
C VAL A 6 2.51 4.38 -9.96
N GLY A 7 1.27 4.41 -10.44
CA GLY A 7 0.30 5.43 -10.06
C GLY A 7 -0.74 4.94 -9.06
N ASN A 8 -0.92 3.62 -8.96
CA ASN A 8 -1.91 3.04 -8.07
C ASN A 8 -1.36 1.82 -7.34
N PHE A 9 -2.00 1.47 -6.24
CA PHE A 9 -1.77 0.21 -5.54
C PHE A 9 -3.09 -0.51 -5.39
N LYS A 10 -3.08 -1.82 -5.63
CA LYS A 10 -4.23 -2.68 -5.41
C LYS A 10 -3.96 -3.63 -4.27
N LEU A 11 -4.84 -3.67 -3.28
CA LEU A 11 -4.84 -4.68 -2.22
C LEU A 11 -5.93 -5.72 -2.48
N ASN A 12 -5.54 -6.97 -2.62
CA ASN A 12 -6.41 -8.14 -2.56
C ASN A 12 -6.46 -8.61 -1.10
N GLN A 13 -7.57 -8.32 -0.41
CA GLN A 13 -7.74 -8.70 0.98
C GLN A 13 -8.17 -10.18 1.07
N GLN A 14 -7.29 -11.04 1.58
CA GLN A 14 -7.56 -12.46 1.86
C GLN A 14 -7.27 -12.85 3.34
N GLY A 15 -7.03 -11.88 4.22
CA GLY A 15 -6.78 -12.08 5.64
C GLY A 15 -8.05 -12.09 6.47
N GLY A 16 -8.12 -12.97 7.48
CA GLY A 16 -9.26 -13.09 8.41
C GLY A 16 -9.37 -11.93 9.42
N TYR A 17 -9.28 -10.68 8.94
CA TYR A 17 -9.30 -9.45 9.71
C TYR A 17 -9.78 -8.28 8.84
N VAL A 18 -10.20 -7.19 9.49
CA VAL A 18 -10.43 -5.91 8.82
C VAL A 18 -9.13 -5.13 8.80
N CYS A 19 -8.75 -4.59 7.65
CA CYS A 19 -7.58 -3.71 7.53
C CYS A 19 -7.91 -2.42 6.80
N ARG A 20 -6.93 -1.53 6.74
CA ARG A 20 -6.95 -0.30 5.93
C ARG A 20 -5.60 -0.17 5.25
N THR A 21 -5.62 0.28 4.00
CA THR A 21 -4.41 0.62 3.27
C THR A 21 -3.88 1.97 3.75
N GLU A 22 -2.58 2.02 3.98
CA GLU A 22 -1.78 3.19 4.34
C GLU A 22 -0.50 3.17 3.48
N PHE A 23 0.14 4.30 3.30
CA PHE A 23 1.43 4.39 2.64
C PHE A 23 2.48 4.97 3.58
N VAL A 24 3.65 4.33 3.59
CA VAL A 24 4.87 4.94 4.13
C VAL A 24 5.61 5.54 2.96
N TYR A 25 6.08 6.78 3.05
CA TYR A 25 6.77 7.44 1.95
C TYR A 25 7.91 8.35 2.41
N LEU A 26 8.87 8.61 1.52
CA LEU A 26 9.91 9.63 1.73
C LEU A 26 9.41 10.99 1.23
N ASP A 27 9.42 11.99 2.11
CA ASP A 27 9.12 13.38 1.75
C ASP A 27 10.30 14.07 1.05
N GLY A 28 10.11 15.32 0.63
CA GLY A 28 11.13 16.12 -0.07
C GLY A 28 12.39 16.42 0.76
N ASN A 29 12.35 16.19 2.08
CA ASN A 29 13.50 16.33 2.98
C ASN A 29 14.18 14.99 3.28
N GLY A 30 13.70 13.89 2.67
CA GLY A 30 14.19 12.54 2.89
C GLY A 30 13.73 11.93 4.23
N GLN A 31 12.68 12.45 4.85
CA GLN A 31 12.11 11.89 6.06
C GLN A 31 10.98 10.91 5.73
N LEU A 32 10.88 9.84 6.51
CA LEU A 32 9.77 8.89 6.39
C LEU A 32 8.51 9.48 7.02
N GLN A 33 7.43 9.49 6.24
CA GLN A 33 6.09 9.92 6.63
C GLN A 33 5.10 8.77 6.45
N GLN A 34 3.96 8.87 7.13
CA GLN A 34 2.80 8.01 6.93
C GLN A 34 1.66 8.83 6.32
N SER A 35 0.96 8.24 5.35
CA SER A 35 -0.21 8.87 4.73
C SER A 35 -1.44 8.77 5.63
N SER A 36 -2.56 9.35 5.19
CA SER A 36 -3.86 8.95 5.72
C SER A 36 -4.15 7.48 5.39
N GLN A 37 -5.18 6.91 6.01
CA GLN A 37 -5.63 5.53 5.76
C GLN A 37 -6.88 5.53 4.88
N THR A 38 -7.10 4.43 4.16
CA THR A 38 -8.39 4.15 3.53
C THR A 38 -9.48 3.86 4.57
N SER A 39 -10.72 3.66 4.10
CA SER A 39 -11.79 3.08 4.92
C SER A 39 -11.56 1.58 5.15
N ASN A 40 -12.43 0.93 5.93
CA ASN A 40 -12.32 -0.50 6.19
C ASN A 40 -12.35 -1.33 4.90
N GLU A 41 -11.34 -2.18 4.74
CA GLU A 41 -11.19 -3.13 3.65
C GLU A 41 -11.48 -4.54 4.18
N LEU A 42 -12.43 -5.22 3.54
CA LEU A 42 -13.07 -6.43 4.04
C LEU A 42 -12.55 -7.68 3.33
N LEU A 43 -12.61 -8.81 4.04
CA LEU A 43 -12.20 -10.13 3.53
C LEU A 43 -12.86 -10.48 2.21
N GLY A 44 -12.03 -10.96 1.28
CA GLY A 44 -12.44 -11.45 -0.05
C GLY A 44 -12.68 -10.34 -1.06
N GLN A 45 -12.37 -9.08 -0.73
CA GLN A 45 -12.52 -7.94 -1.63
C GLN A 45 -11.17 -7.39 -2.08
N SER A 46 -11.19 -6.65 -3.18
CA SER A 46 -10.02 -5.94 -3.70
C SER A 46 -10.28 -4.44 -3.75
N TYR A 47 -9.27 -3.66 -3.42
CA TYR A 47 -9.34 -2.21 -3.38
C TYR A 47 -8.17 -1.62 -4.15
N THR A 48 -8.44 -0.70 -5.06
CA THR A 48 -7.40 0.08 -5.75
C THR A 48 -7.39 1.48 -5.17
N THR A 49 -6.20 1.96 -4.83
CA THR A 49 -5.99 3.25 -4.16
C THR A 49 -4.90 4.04 -4.88
N ASP A 50 -5.20 5.30 -5.17
CA ASP A 50 -4.21 6.30 -5.56
C ASP A 50 -3.58 6.87 -4.27
N PRO A 51 -2.26 6.70 -4.03
CA PRO A 51 -1.58 7.26 -2.88
C PRO A 51 -1.80 8.77 -2.69
N GLY A 52 -2.01 9.52 -3.77
CA GLY A 52 -2.28 10.95 -3.73
C GLY A 52 -3.57 11.32 -3.02
N GLU A 53 -4.58 10.45 -3.03
CA GLU A 53 -5.83 10.65 -2.28
C GLU A 53 -5.63 10.57 -0.76
N LEU A 54 -4.56 9.88 -0.34
CA LEU A 54 -4.16 9.76 1.07
C LEU A 54 -3.08 10.76 1.48
N GLY A 55 -2.69 11.66 0.57
CA GLY A 55 -1.75 12.75 0.82
C GLY A 55 -0.29 12.45 0.47
N VAL A 56 0.00 11.35 -0.25
CA VAL A 56 1.37 11.07 -0.72
C VAL A 56 1.71 12.03 -1.88
N PRO A 57 2.81 12.81 -1.79
CA PRO A 57 3.24 13.70 -2.86
C PRO A 57 3.72 12.95 -4.10
N ASP A 58 3.43 13.48 -5.29
CA ASP A 58 3.96 12.96 -6.55
C ASP A 58 5.50 12.88 -6.55
N GLY A 59 6.04 11.80 -7.11
CA GLY A 59 7.48 11.51 -7.13
C GLY A 59 8.05 10.86 -5.86
N SER A 60 7.25 10.70 -4.81
CA SER A 60 7.72 10.11 -3.54
C SER A 60 8.06 8.63 -3.68
N ILE A 61 9.13 8.19 -3.02
CA ILE A 61 9.40 6.76 -2.84
C ILE A 61 8.40 6.25 -1.79
N THR A 62 7.64 5.24 -2.16
CA THR A 62 6.41 4.83 -1.45
C THR A 62 6.40 3.31 -1.23
N TRP A 63 5.98 2.91 -0.04
CA TRP A 63 5.73 1.53 0.38
C TRP A 63 4.26 1.40 0.82
N MET A 64 3.61 0.31 0.44
CA MET A 64 2.30 -0.04 0.98
C MET A 64 2.45 -0.57 2.41
N LYS A 65 1.52 -0.16 3.28
CA LYS A 65 1.34 -0.69 4.62
C LYS A 65 -0.14 -1.02 4.81
N ILE A 66 -0.42 -2.12 5.49
CA ILE A 66 -1.75 -2.43 5.99
C ILE A 66 -1.80 -2.14 7.49
N TRP A 67 -2.75 -1.30 7.89
CA TRP A 67 -3.12 -1.12 9.28
C TRP A 67 -4.18 -2.17 9.64
N VAL A 68 -3.89 -3.02 10.62
CA VAL A 68 -4.78 -4.14 10.98
C VAL A 68 -5.58 -3.76 12.23
N MET A 69 -6.91 -3.79 12.12
CA MET A 69 -7.77 -3.39 13.23
C MET A 69 -7.57 -4.31 14.43
N LEU A 70 -7.09 -3.72 15.54
CA LEU A 70 -6.76 -4.42 16.79
C LEU A 70 -5.71 -5.53 16.60
N GLY A 71 -4.85 -5.41 15.58
CA GLY A 71 -3.87 -6.42 15.22
C GLY A 71 -2.46 -5.89 15.05
N THR A 72 -1.65 -6.68 14.34
CA THR A 72 -0.29 -6.31 13.97
C THR A 72 -0.29 -5.78 12.54
N ASP A 73 0.15 -4.54 12.37
CA ASP A 73 0.33 -3.92 11.05
C ASP A 73 1.41 -4.65 10.24
N ASN A 74 1.37 -4.49 8.92
CA ASN A 74 2.38 -5.06 8.04
C ASN A 74 2.74 -4.11 6.91
N GLN A 75 4.04 -3.92 6.70
CA GLN A 75 4.57 -3.02 5.69
C GLN A 75 5.30 -3.83 4.62
N ALA A 76 5.00 -3.54 3.36
CA ALA A 76 5.69 -4.12 2.23
C ALA A 76 7.18 -3.73 2.22
N SER A 77 8.03 -4.66 1.83
CA SER A 77 9.46 -4.41 1.66
C SER A 77 9.78 -3.73 0.31
N GLN A 78 8.98 -3.97 -0.72
CA GLN A 78 9.16 -3.39 -2.04
C GLN A 78 8.71 -1.93 -2.06
N ALA A 79 9.62 -1.05 -2.47
CA ALA A 79 9.33 0.36 -2.73
C ALA A 79 9.06 0.61 -4.21
N PHE A 80 8.24 1.62 -4.49
CA PHE A 80 8.01 2.17 -5.82
C PHE A 80 8.15 3.68 -5.80
N THR A 81 8.44 4.29 -6.95
CA THR A 81 8.22 5.72 -7.12
C THR A 81 6.74 5.92 -7.46
N TYR A 82 6.02 6.66 -6.62
CA TYR A 82 4.66 7.07 -6.95
C TYR A 82 4.71 8.15 -8.02
N THR A 83 4.03 7.92 -9.13
CA THR A 83 3.87 8.89 -10.23
C THR A 83 2.37 9.08 -10.47
N LYS A 84 1.84 10.25 -10.12
CA LYS A 84 0.42 10.58 -10.25
C LYS A 84 -0.05 10.43 -11.70
N GLY A 85 -1.16 9.72 -11.89
CA GLY A 85 -1.73 9.46 -13.21
C GLY A 85 -1.00 8.40 -14.05
N ASN A 86 0.02 7.73 -13.52
CA ASN A 86 0.60 6.55 -14.16
C ASN A 86 -0.39 5.37 -14.10
N ASN A 87 -0.59 4.68 -15.24
CA ASN A 87 -1.52 3.56 -15.34
C ASN A 87 -1.03 2.28 -14.65
N ALA A 88 0.27 2.18 -14.36
CA ALA A 88 0.83 1.03 -13.65
C ALA A 88 0.30 0.94 -12.22
N THR A 89 -0.12 -0.25 -11.83
CA THR A 89 -0.69 -0.60 -10.53
C THR A 89 0.15 -1.69 -9.89
N ALA A 90 0.71 -1.42 -8.71
CA ALA A 90 1.34 -2.45 -7.88
C ALA A 90 0.26 -3.27 -7.16
N GLU A 91 0.18 -4.56 -7.44
CA GLU A 91 -0.84 -5.45 -6.89
C GLU A 91 -0.25 -6.28 -5.75
N TYR A 92 -0.93 -6.25 -4.61
CA TYR A 92 -0.56 -6.92 -3.38
C TYR A 92 -1.69 -7.82 -2.89
N THR A 93 -1.35 -8.92 -2.24
CA THR A 93 -2.29 -9.75 -1.50
C THR A 93 -1.92 -9.76 -0.02
N CYS A 94 -2.90 -9.52 0.86
CA CYS A 94 -2.74 -9.75 2.29
C CYS A 94 -3.50 -11.01 2.74
N SER A 95 -2.94 -11.76 3.68
CA SER A 95 -3.52 -13.02 4.17
C SER A 95 -3.13 -13.31 5.62
N GLY A 96 -3.69 -14.37 6.20
CA GLY A 96 -3.42 -14.79 7.57
C GLY A 96 -4.47 -14.28 8.56
N THR A 97 -4.05 -14.03 9.81
CA THR A 97 -4.94 -13.62 10.91
C THR A 97 -4.47 -12.30 11.54
N THR A 98 -5.30 -11.73 12.41
CA THR A 98 -5.08 -10.42 13.05
C THR A 98 -3.69 -10.24 13.68
N LEU A 99 -3.11 -11.29 14.28
CA LEU A 99 -1.80 -11.25 14.95
C LEU A 99 -0.66 -11.89 14.13
N SER A 100 -0.98 -12.56 13.04
CA SER A 100 -0.01 -13.25 12.19
C SER A 100 -0.48 -13.17 10.75
N ASN A 101 -0.07 -12.11 10.07
CA ASN A 101 -0.47 -11.84 8.70
C ASN A 101 0.74 -11.70 7.77
N HIS A 102 0.45 -11.74 6.47
CA HIS A 102 1.40 -11.57 5.39
C HIS A 102 0.89 -10.51 4.43
N LEU A 103 1.81 -9.74 3.85
CA LEU A 103 1.56 -8.81 2.75
C LEU A 103 2.61 -9.08 1.67
N GLY A 104 2.17 -9.61 0.54
CA GLY A 104 3.04 -10.01 -0.57
C GLY A 104 2.72 -9.22 -1.83
N LEU A 105 3.76 -8.85 -2.59
CA LEU A 105 3.61 -8.27 -3.92
C LEU A 105 3.33 -9.40 -4.92
N ASP A 106 2.21 -9.30 -5.63
CA ASP A 106 1.84 -10.22 -6.70
C ASP A 106 2.49 -9.80 -8.04
N GLY A 107 2.61 -8.50 -8.28
CA GLY A 107 3.25 -7.96 -9.46
C GLY A 107 2.93 -6.48 -9.71
N VAL A 108 3.35 -5.97 -10.87
CA VAL A 108 2.97 -4.64 -11.36
C VAL A 108 2.31 -4.79 -12.72
N ASN A 109 1.07 -4.32 -12.84
CA ASN A 109 0.23 -4.45 -14.03
C ASN A 109 -0.06 -3.06 -14.60
N GLY A 110 -0.16 -2.89 -15.93
CA GLY A 110 -0.42 -1.60 -16.58
C GLY A 110 -1.16 -1.74 -17.91
#